data_AF-A0A813SUN3-F1
#
_entry.id   AF-A0A813SUN3-F1
#
_cell.length_a   1.000
_cell.length_b   1.000
_cell.length_c   1.000
_cell.angle_alpha   90.00
_cell.angle_beta   90.00
_cell.angle_gamma   90.00
#
_symmetry.space_group_name_H-M   'P 1'
#
loop_
_entity.id
_entity.type
_entity.pdbx_description
1 polymer ?
#
loop_
_entity_poly.entity_id
_entity_poly.type
_entity_poly.pdbx_seq_one_letter_code
_entity_poly.pdbx_strand_id
1 'polypeptide(L)'
;MVIVLYTMLESIHTDRDEQKKLKEQWINQRLDSLEDSIQDLDKEIKYARQKQNEKLTSTQQSKLLFENLTEKTVSQLTDNKTQTILFKSNNSNNQCIWRTSSPMNTTFDTRQLYDSLPFDNPDGGVWIQGFDIQYNASQWTSNNKLKIILMPHSHCDPGWLATYEQYFFHVVRPIINVMLGKLSENSKYKFVWAEMSFLSLWWNHAKNDQRELLKKFLNNKQLEIVTGGWVSK
;
A
#
# COMPACT_ATOMS: atom_id res chain seq x y z
N MET A 1 -0.87 -7.60 -7.24
CA MET A 1 -1.32 -8.06 -8.57
C MET A 1 -2.14 -6.94 -9.18
N VAL A 2 -1.62 -6.25 -10.20
CA VAL A 2 -2.24 -5.05 -10.77
C VAL A 2 -3.18 -5.47 -11.91
N ILE A 3 -4.49 -5.48 -11.66
CA ILE A 3 -5.50 -5.49 -12.73
C ILE A 3 -5.91 -4.02 -12.94
N VAL A 4 -5.18 -3.32 -13.81
CA VAL A 4 -5.71 -2.06 -14.37
C VAL A 4 -6.76 -2.46 -15.39
N LEU A 5 -8.02 -2.15 -15.10
CA LEU A 5 -9.18 -2.35 -15.96
C LEU A 5 -9.17 -1.37 -17.15
N TYR A 6 -8.03 -1.19 -17.83
CA TYR A 6 -7.81 -0.05 -18.71
C TYR A 6 -8.32 -0.18 -20.16
N THR A 7 -8.95 -1.28 -20.60
CA THR A 7 -9.15 -1.45 -22.06
C THR A 7 -10.48 -2.05 -22.54
N MET A 8 -11.44 -2.37 -21.67
CA MET A 8 -12.49 -3.30 -22.11
C MET A 8 -13.66 -2.75 -22.96
N LEU A 9 -13.72 -1.47 -23.35
CA LEU A 9 -14.91 -0.97 -24.07
C LEU A 9 -14.70 -0.22 -25.40
N GLU A 10 -13.48 0.04 -25.89
CA GLU A 10 -13.34 0.76 -27.18
C GLU A 10 -12.44 0.12 -28.27
N SER A 11 -11.73 -0.98 -28.03
CA SER A 11 -10.69 -1.41 -29.01
C SER A 11 -10.59 -2.92 -29.26
N ILE A 12 -11.69 -3.63 -29.50
CA ILE A 12 -11.63 -5.10 -29.61
C ILE A 12 -10.94 -5.63 -30.90
N HIS A 13 -10.65 -4.83 -31.93
CA HIS A 13 -10.08 -5.38 -33.19
C HIS A 13 -8.84 -4.71 -33.79
N THR A 14 -8.27 -3.72 -33.15
CA THR A 14 -6.94 -3.20 -33.49
C THR A 14 -6.12 -3.19 -32.22
N ASP A 15 -4.84 -3.53 -32.32
CA ASP A 15 -3.84 -3.29 -31.27
C ASP A 15 -3.55 -4.44 -30.27
N ARG A 16 -3.06 -5.59 -30.76
CA ARG A 16 -2.32 -6.56 -29.92
C ARG A 16 -0.80 -6.48 -30.18
N ASP A 17 -0.41 -6.18 -31.41
CA ASP A 17 0.98 -6.03 -31.83
C ASP A 17 1.57 -4.65 -31.49
N GLU A 18 0.77 -3.57 -31.52
CA GLU A 18 1.20 -2.24 -31.05
C GLU A 18 1.39 -2.24 -29.53
N GLN A 19 0.47 -2.84 -28.76
CA GLN A 19 0.61 -3.05 -27.31
C GLN A 19 1.89 -3.80 -26.96
N LYS A 20 2.24 -4.84 -27.73
CA LYS A 20 3.49 -5.58 -27.54
C LYS A 20 4.70 -4.68 -27.79
N LYS A 21 4.68 -3.88 -28.86
CA LYS A 21 5.76 -2.96 -29.23
C LYS A 21 5.92 -1.82 -28.22
N LEU A 22 4.82 -1.27 -27.71
CA LEU A 22 4.83 -0.25 -26.66
C LEU A 22 5.38 -0.81 -25.34
N LYS A 23 5.04 -2.06 -25.01
CA LYS A 23 5.58 -2.75 -23.84
C LYS A 23 7.09 -3.02 -23.98
N GLU A 24 7.56 -3.45 -25.14
CA GLU A 24 8.99 -3.62 -25.43
C GLU A 24 9.76 -2.29 -25.36
N GLN A 25 9.19 -1.21 -25.91
CA GLN A 25 9.78 0.13 -25.79
C GLN A 25 9.86 0.61 -24.34
N TRP A 26 8.81 0.39 -23.55
CA TRP A 26 8.80 0.74 -22.13
C TRP A 26 9.83 -0.06 -21.33
N ILE A 27 10.00 -1.36 -21.63
CA ILE A 27 11.02 -2.20 -21.00
C ILE A 27 12.42 -1.66 -21.31
N ASN A 28 12.72 -1.33 -22.57
CA ASN A 28 14.04 -0.84 -22.96
C ASN A 28 14.36 0.52 -22.32
N GLN A 29 13.42 1.46 -22.33
CA GLN A 29 13.61 2.75 -21.64
C GLN A 29 13.85 2.59 -20.13
N ARG A 30 13.23 1.56 -19.53
CA ARG A 30 13.43 1.26 -18.11
C ARG A 30 14.79 0.63 -17.85
N LEU A 31 15.28 -0.21 -18.77
CA LEU A 31 16.62 -0.80 -18.69
C LEU A 31 17.70 0.29 -18.78
N ASP A 32 17.61 1.21 -19.74
CA ASP A 32 18.56 2.32 -19.89
C ASP A 32 18.62 3.18 -18.61
N SER A 33 17.45 3.54 -18.06
CA SER A 33 17.37 4.31 -16.81
C SER A 33 17.96 3.57 -15.60
N LEU A 34 17.86 2.24 -15.57
CA LEU A 34 18.46 1.43 -14.50
C LEU A 34 19.97 1.32 -14.66
N GLU A 35 20.47 1.19 -15.89
CA GLU A 35 21.90 1.19 -16.18
C GLU A 35 22.57 2.49 -15.76
N ASP A 36 21.96 3.64 -16.09
CA ASP A 36 22.44 4.96 -15.65
C ASP A 36 22.47 5.07 -14.11
N SER A 37 21.42 4.60 -13.44
CA SER A 37 21.34 4.61 -11.98
C SER A 37 22.42 3.72 -11.32
N ILE A 38 22.72 2.56 -11.93
CA ILE A 38 23.79 1.67 -11.47
C ILE A 38 25.16 2.33 -11.63
N GLN A 39 25.40 3.02 -12.74
CA GLN A 39 26.66 3.74 -12.96
C GLN A 39 26.87 4.86 -11.94
N ASP A 40 25.83 5.60 -11.60
CA ASP A 40 25.93 6.67 -10.60
C ASP A 40 26.14 6.12 -9.19
N LEU A 41 25.48 5.02 -8.83
CA LEU A 41 25.74 4.33 -7.55
C LEU A 41 27.18 3.80 -7.48
N ASP A 42 27.74 3.28 -8.58
CA ASP A 42 29.14 2.82 -8.59
C ASP A 42 30.13 3.98 -8.39
N LYS A 43 29.82 5.18 -8.92
CA LYS A 43 30.60 6.41 -8.63
C LYS A 43 30.50 6.80 -7.15
N GLU A 44 29.30 6.77 -6.56
CA GLU A 44 29.11 7.09 -5.14
C GLU A 44 29.84 6.09 -4.23
N ILE A 45 29.79 4.79 -4.53
CA ILE A 45 30.49 3.74 -3.77
C ILE A 45 32.01 3.95 -3.85
N LYS A 46 32.55 4.27 -5.03
CA LYS A 46 33.98 4.59 -5.19
C LYS A 46 34.38 5.81 -4.36
N TYR A 47 33.57 6.86 -4.38
CA TYR A 47 33.80 8.06 -3.56
C TYR A 47 33.72 7.76 -2.05
N ALA A 48 32.72 6.99 -1.61
CA ALA A 48 32.56 6.61 -0.21
C ALA A 48 33.74 5.75 0.29
N ARG A 49 34.25 4.82 -0.54
CA ARG A 49 35.44 4.00 -0.21
C ARG A 49 36.69 4.86 -0.05
N GLN A 50 36.91 5.85 -0.91
CA GLN A 50 38.03 6.79 -0.78
C GLN A 50 37.95 7.56 0.54
N LYS A 51 36.78 8.12 0.84
CA LYS A 51 36.54 8.88 2.08
C LYS A 51 36.68 8.01 3.34
N GLN A 52 36.28 6.74 3.28
CA GLN A 52 36.43 5.79 4.39
C GLN A 52 37.91 5.43 4.61
N ASN A 53 38.69 5.27 3.55
CA ASN A 53 40.13 5.00 3.64
C ASN A 53 40.89 6.17 4.27
N GLU A 54 40.57 7.41 3.93
CA GLU A 54 41.14 8.62 4.57
C GLU A 54 40.77 8.69 6.06
N LYS A 55 39.54 8.32 6.41
CA LYS A 55 39.06 8.31 7.80
C LYS A 55 39.69 7.19 8.64
N LEU A 56 39.94 6.02 8.05
CA LEU A 56 40.64 4.91 8.71
C LEU A 56 42.07 5.30 9.14
N THR A 57 42.79 6.07 8.32
CA THR A 57 44.16 6.52 8.63
C THR A 57 44.20 7.48 9.83
N SER A 58 43.21 8.38 9.94
CA SER A 58 43.09 9.30 11.09
C SER A 58 42.62 8.60 12.38
N THR A 59 41.80 7.55 12.26
CA THR A 59 41.20 6.86 13.41
C THR A 59 42.18 5.87 14.06
N GLN A 60 43.11 5.28 13.29
CA GLN A 60 44.18 4.43 13.84
C GLN A 60 45.13 5.23 14.76
N GLN A 61 45.44 6.49 14.44
CA GLN A 61 46.24 7.36 15.31
C GLN A 61 45.51 7.74 16.62
N SER A 62 44.19 7.98 16.57
CA SER A 62 43.42 8.29 17.78
C SER A 62 43.13 7.06 18.65
N LYS A 63 43.04 5.85 18.07
CA LYS A 63 42.79 4.60 18.81
C LYS A 63 43.96 4.20 19.71
N LEU A 64 45.20 4.33 19.20
CA LEU A 64 46.44 4.10 19.97
C LEU A 64 46.59 5.07 21.16
N LEU A 65 46.03 6.27 21.06
CA LEU A 65 46.00 7.24 22.17
C LEU A 65 44.91 6.94 23.21
N PHE A 66 43.76 6.40 22.77
CA PHE A 66 42.61 6.15 23.63
C PHE A 66 42.72 4.82 24.41
N GLU A 67 43.32 3.77 23.82
CA GLU A 67 43.55 2.49 24.51
C GLU A 67 44.42 2.64 25.78
N ASN A 68 45.40 3.55 25.78
CA ASN A 68 46.22 3.87 26.96
C ASN A 68 45.47 4.65 28.07
N LEU A 69 44.33 5.27 27.75
CA LEU A 69 43.53 6.05 28.71
C LEU A 69 42.39 5.22 29.32
N THR A 70 41.86 4.23 28.58
CA THR A 70 40.73 3.40 29.03
C THR A 70 41.08 2.28 30.02
N GLU A 71 42.34 1.84 30.10
CA GLU A 71 42.76 0.89 31.15
C GLU A 71 42.67 1.48 32.57
N LYS A 72 42.62 2.82 32.72
CA LYS A 72 42.53 3.49 34.03
C LYS A 72 41.12 3.77 34.54
N THR A 73 40.06 3.62 33.74
CA THR A 73 38.72 4.16 34.11
C THR A 73 37.58 3.12 34.18
N VAL A 74 37.82 1.86 33.78
CA VAL A 74 36.76 0.83 33.71
C VAL A 74 36.51 0.08 35.03
N SER A 75 37.23 0.41 36.11
CA SER A 75 37.05 -0.25 37.42
C SER A 75 35.96 0.33 38.34
N GLN A 76 35.13 1.29 37.89
CA GLN A 76 34.26 2.04 38.81
C GLN A 76 32.75 2.14 38.48
N LEU A 77 32.20 1.49 37.45
CA LEU A 77 30.79 1.71 37.07
C LEU A 77 30.00 0.45 36.68
N THR A 78 30.02 -0.57 37.52
CA THR A 78 29.00 -1.64 37.50
C THR A 78 28.23 -1.63 38.81
N ASP A 79 27.12 -0.87 38.86
CA ASP A 79 25.97 -1.15 39.70
C ASP A 79 24.91 -0.07 39.46
N ASN A 80 23.79 -0.43 38.80
CA ASN A 80 22.45 -0.05 39.25
C ASN A 80 21.35 -0.75 38.43
N LYS A 81 20.51 -1.45 39.17
CA LYS A 81 19.45 -2.37 38.75
C LYS A 81 18.31 -1.68 37.99
N THR A 82 17.81 -2.35 36.95
CA THR A 82 16.51 -2.09 36.31
C THR A 82 15.36 -2.32 37.30
N GLN A 83 14.62 -1.27 37.64
CA GLN A 83 13.33 -1.39 38.32
C GLN A 83 12.20 -1.54 37.29
N THR A 84 11.51 -2.68 37.36
CA THR A 84 10.28 -2.94 36.61
C THR A 84 9.15 -2.09 37.20
N ILE A 85 8.66 -1.11 36.43
CA ILE A 85 7.52 -0.27 36.84
C ILE A 85 6.23 -1.07 36.64
N LEU A 86 5.65 -1.55 37.74
CA LEU A 86 4.29 -2.09 37.79
C LEU A 86 3.30 -0.93 37.92
N PHE A 87 2.54 -0.65 36.87
CA PHE A 87 1.45 0.32 36.91
C PHE A 87 0.30 -0.23 37.76
N LYS A 88 0.18 0.24 39.00
CA LYS A 88 -1.03 0.06 39.82
C LYS A 88 -2.02 1.19 39.54
N SER A 89 -3.13 0.86 38.89
CA SER A 89 -4.26 1.77 38.71
C SER A 89 -5.05 1.89 40.02
N ASN A 90 -4.92 3.02 40.71
CA ASN A 90 -5.81 3.41 41.80
C ASN A 90 -6.95 4.26 41.22
N ASN A 91 -8.16 3.70 41.13
CA ASN A 91 -9.34 4.52 40.89
C ASN A 91 -10.47 4.08 41.81
N SER A 92 -10.76 4.89 42.82
CA SER A 92 -11.72 4.62 43.89
C SER A 92 -13.16 5.00 43.55
N ASN A 93 -13.50 5.24 42.27
CA ASN A 93 -14.88 5.18 41.75
C ASN A 93 -15.00 5.04 40.21
N ASN A 94 -13.94 4.58 39.51
CA ASN A 94 -13.97 4.26 38.07
C ASN A 94 -13.73 2.76 37.87
N GLN A 95 -14.77 1.95 38.00
CA GLN A 95 -14.70 0.55 37.61
C GLN A 95 -14.76 0.44 36.08
N CYS A 96 -13.63 0.13 35.45
CA CYS A 96 -13.68 -0.56 34.17
C CYS A 96 -14.37 -1.90 34.42
N ILE A 97 -15.60 -2.05 33.95
CA ILE A 97 -16.31 -3.32 34.04
C ILE A 97 -15.63 -4.25 33.04
N TRP A 98 -14.88 -5.25 33.53
CA TRP A 98 -14.57 -6.41 32.72
C TRP A 98 -15.87 -6.96 32.17
N ARG A 99 -15.96 -7.19 30.85
CA ARG A 99 -17.19 -7.70 30.24
C ARG A 99 -17.46 -9.11 30.78
N THR A 100 -18.24 -9.18 31.85
CA THR A 100 -18.65 -10.41 32.55
C THR A 100 -19.96 -10.98 32.02
N SER A 101 -20.64 -10.25 31.13
CA SER A 101 -21.87 -10.73 30.49
C SER A 101 -21.58 -11.78 29.44
N SER A 102 -22.44 -12.80 29.40
CA SER A 102 -22.48 -13.83 28.35
C SER A 102 -22.42 -13.20 26.95
N PRO A 103 -21.81 -13.87 25.95
CA PRO A 103 -21.70 -13.32 24.61
C PRO A 103 -23.06 -12.85 24.11
N MET A 104 -23.10 -11.68 23.46
CA MET A 104 -24.35 -11.13 22.91
C MET A 104 -24.98 -12.17 21.98
N ASN A 105 -26.30 -12.27 22.02
CA ASN A 105 -27.03 -13.12 21.09
C ASN A 105 -26.80 -12.59 19.67
N THR A 106 -26.03 -13.32 18.87
CA THR A 106 -25.76 -13.01 17.47
C THR A 106 -26.27 -14.14 16.61
N THR A 107 -26.78 -13.82 15.42
CA THR A 107 -27.19 -14.83 14.43
C THR A 107 -26.03 -15.73 14.03
N PHE A 108 -24.82 -15.17 13.99
CA PHE A 108 -23.59 -15.90 13.69
C PHE A 108 -22.54 -15.62 14.78
N ASP A 109 -22.00 -16.68 15.37
CA ASP A 109 -20.78 -16.65 16.18
C ASP A 109 -19.69 -17.38 15.41
N THR A 110 -18.64 -16.67 15.02
CA THR A 110 -17.58 -17.23 14.18
C THR A 110 -16.85 -18.39 14.87
N ARG A 111 -16.84 -18.45 16.20
CA ARG A 111 -16.24 -19.57 16.96
C ARG A 111 -17.05 -20.85 16.78
N GLN A 112 -18.37 -20.76 16.98
CA GLN A 112 -19.28 -21.88 16.78
C GLN A 112 -19.31 -22.32 15.32
N LEU A 113 -19.22 -21.36 14.39
CA LEU A 113 -19.07 -21.66 12.97
C LEU A 113 -17.78 -22.44 12.71
N TYR A 114 -16.66 -22.00 13.28
CA TYR A 114 -15.38 -22.68 13.13
C TYR A 114 -15.42 -24.12 13.66
N ASP A 115 -16.06 -24.35 14.82
CA ASP A 115 -16.19 -25.68 15.40
C ASP A 115 -17.10 -26.62 14.59
N SER A 116 -18.01 -26.06 13.77
CA SER A 116 -19.00 -26.83 13.01
C SER A 116 -18.65 -27.02 11.53
N LEU A 117 -17.76 -26.21 10.96
CA LEU A 117 -17.38 -26.31 9.56
C LEU A 117 -16.43 -27.51 9.33
N PRO A 118 -16.64 -28.31 8.27
CA PRO A 118 -15.75 -29.44 7.95
C PRO A 118 -14.40 -29.02 7.34
N PHE A 119 -14.30 -27.82 6.79
CA PHE A 119 -13.12 -27.30 6.06
C PHE A 119 -12.58 -28.23 4.97
N ASP A 120 -13.47 -29.01 4.35
CA ASP A 120 -13.15 -29.76 3.16
C ASP A 120 -12.83 -28.80 2.00
N ASN A 121 -11.99 -29.27 1.07
CA ASN A 121 -11.61 -28.51 -0.13
C ASN A 121 -12.01 -29.29 -1.39
N PRO A 122 -13.33 -29.55 -1.59
CA PRO A 122 -13.82 -30.17 -2.80
C PRO A 122 -13.65 -29.23 -4.00
N ASP A 123 -13.60 -29.80 -5.21
CA ASP A 123 -13.57 -29.02 -6.45
C ASP A 123 -14.99 -28.53 -6.81
N GLY A 124 -15.20 -27.21 -6.75
CA GLY A 124 -16.47 -26.55 -7.09
C GLY A 124 -16.70 -26.32 -8.59
N GLY A 125 -15.78 -26.73 -9.47
CA GLY A 125 -15.88 -26.54 -10.92
C GLY A 125 -15.39 -25.15 -11.36
N VAL A 126 -16.19 -24.39 -12.12
CA VAL A 126 -15.78 -23.06 -12.61
C VAL A 126 -15.48 -22.11 -11.45
N TRP A 127 -16.26 -22.21 -10.36
CA TRP A 127 -15.95 -21.56 -9.09
C TRP A 127 -15.31 -22.59 -8.13
N ILE A 128 -13.98 -22.66 -8.18
CA ILE A 128 -13.17 -23.71 -7.52
C ILE A 128 -13.49 -23.91 -6.04
N GLN A 129 -13.70 -22.84 -5.28
CA GLN A 129 -13.95 -22.89 -3.82
C GLN A 129 -15.43 -22.78 -3.46
N GLY A 130 -16.32 -22.96 -4.44
CA GLY A 130 -17.76 -22.83 -4.22
C GLY A 130 -18.52 -23.95 -4.90
N PHE A 131 -19.62 -23.59 -5.55
CA PHE A 131 -20.54 -24.53 -6.19
C PHE A 131 -21.21 -23.88 -7.39
N ASP A 132 -21.89 -24.67 -8.20
CA ASP A 132 -22.63 -24.19 -9.36
C ASP A 132 -23.82 -23.31 -8.93
N ILE A 133 -23.78 -22.03 -9.32
CA ILE A 133 -24.78 -21.04 -8.90
C ILE A 133 -25.97 -21.11 -9.85
N GLN A 134 -27.10 -21.56 -9.30
CA GLN A 134 -28.38 -21.57 -9.99
C GLN A 134 -29.24 -20.37 -9.58
N TYR A 135 -29.91 -19.75 -10.53
CA TYR A 135 -30.77 -18.60 -10.25
C TYR A 135 -32.05 -18.62 -11.09
N ASN A 136 -33.15 -18.14 -10.51
CA ASN A 136 -34.43 -18.05 -11.20
C ASN A 136 -34.51 -16.77 -12.04
N ALA A 137 -34.50 -16.90 -13.37
CA ALA A 137 -34.61 -15.77 -14.33
C ALA A 137 -35.82 -14.84 -14.06
N SER A 138 -36.90 -15.36 -13.49
CA SER A 138 -38.13 -14.61 -13.23
C SER A 138 -38.08 -13.76 -11.95
N GLN A 139 -37.02 -13.86 -11.14
CA GLN A 139 -36.93 -13.09 -9.88
C GLN A 139 -36.70 -11.58 -10.13
N TRP A 140 -36.19 -11.21 -11.31
CA TRP A 140 -36.02 -9.82 -11.73
C TRP A 140 -37.16 -9.41 -12.65
N THR A 141 -37.92 -8.42 -12.22
CA THR A 141 -39.08 -7.90 -12.95
C THR A 141 -38.93 -6.41 -13.21
N SER A 142 -39.84 -5.82 -13.97
CA SER A 142 -39.90 -4.36 -14.17
C SER A 142 -39.98 -3.59 -12.85
N ASN A 143 -40.67 -4.16 -11.84
CA ASN A 143 -40.85 -3.59 -10.51
C ASN A 143 -39.74 -4.00 -9.52
N ASN A 144 -38.90 -4.98 -9.88
CA ASN A 144 -37.79 -5.48 -9.06
C ASN A 144 -36.54 -5.71 -9.91
N LYS A 145 -35.87 -4.63 -10.30
CA LYS A 145 -34.67 -4.68 -11.15
C LYS A 145 -33.41 -4.93 -10.33
N LEU A 146 -32.49 -5.72 -10.88
CA LEU A 146 -31.12 -5.81 -10.37
C LEU A 146 -30.40 -4.48 -10.59
N LYS A 147 -29.90 -3.88 -9.51
CA LYS A 147 -29.06 -2.68 -9.58
C LYS A 147 -27.59 -3.11 -9.62
N ILE A 148 -26.92 -2.84 -10.72
CA ILE A 148 -25.50 -3.11 -10.89
C ILE A 148 -24.73 -1.80 -10.70
N ILE A 149 -23.82 -1.77 -9.73
CA ILE A 149 -22.95 -0.63 -9.45
C ILE A 149 -21.53 -1.05 -9.82
N LEU A 150 -20.96 -0.40 -10.84
CA LEU A 150 -19.58 -0.59 -11.23
C LEU A 150 -18.71 0.38 -10.42
N MET A 151 -17.70 -0.15 -9.73
CA MET A 151 -16.81 0.62 -8.87
C MET A 151 -15.35 0.50 -9.34
N PRO A 152 -14.92 1.39 -10.25
CA PRO A 152 -13.52 1.45 -10.66
C PRO A 152 -12.61 1.83 -9.49
N HIS A 153 -11.54 1.06 -9.30
CA HIS A 153 -10.55 1.24 -8.24
C HIS A 153 -9.15 0.84 -8.73
N SER A 154 -8.13 1.22 -7.98
CA SER A 154 -6.76 0.73 -8.14
C SER A 154 -6.16 0.45 -6.78
N HIS A 155 -5.78 -0.80 -6.53
CA HIS A 155 -5.07 -1.17 -5.32
C HIS A 155 -3.60 -0.75 -5.43
N CYS A 156 -3.13 0.07 -4.50
CA CYS A 156 -1.80 0.65 -4.53
C CYS A 156 -1.05 0.33 -3.23
N ASP A 157 -0.29 -0.76 -3.22
CA ASP A 157 0.49 -1.20 -2.05
C ASP A 157 1.61 -0.20 -1.69
N PRO A 158 1.59 0.40 -0.47
CA PRO A 158 2.63 1.33 0.00
C PRO A 158 3.93 0.62 0.42
N GLY A 159 4.46 -0.22 -0.46
CA GLY A 159 5.59 -1.10 -0.19
C GLY A 159 5.17 -2.58 -0.24
N TRP A 160 5.71 -3.31 -1.21
CA TRP A 160 5.55 -4.77 -1.34
C TRP A 160 6.75 -5.35 -2.09
N LEU A 161 6.67 -5.46 -3.42
CA LEU A 161 7.79 -5.86 -4.29
C LEU A 161 8.75 -4.71 -4.61
N ALA A 162 8.28 -3.47 -4.50
CA ALA A 162 9.06 -2.25 -4.66
C ALA A 162 8.84 -1.33 -3.46
N THR A 163 9.73 -0.34 -3.30
CA THR A 163 9.58 0.65 -2.23
C THR A 163 8.41 1.59 -2.50
N TYR A 164 7.98 2.28 -1.45
CA TYR A 164 6.93 3.29 -1.52
C TYR A 164 7.21 4.35 -2.60
N GLU A 165 8.42 4.92 -2.65
CA GLU A 165 8.80 5.95 -3.63
C GLU A 165 8.88 5.38 -5.05
N GLN A 166 9.42 4.16 -5.20
CA GLN A 166 9.49 3.51 -6.51
C GLN A 166 8.10 3.30 -7.09
N TYR A 167 7.16 2.79 -6.30
CA TYR A 167 5.77 2.69 -6.71
C TYR A 167 5.16 4.06 -7.01
N PHE A 168 5.44 5.06 -6.17
CA PHE A 168 4.93 6.40 -6.39
C PHE A 168 5.32 6.95 -7.77
N PHE A 169 6.62 6.99 -8.07
CA PHE A 169 7.11 7.64 -9.28
C PHE A 169 6.79 6.88 -10.56
N HIS A 170 6.81 5.54 -10.52
CA HIS A 170 6.69 4.71 -11.71
C HIS A 170 5.28 4.18 -11.98
N VAL A 171 4.41 4.07 -10.97
CA VAL A 171 3.10 3.42 -11.10
C VAL A 171 1.96 4.33 -10.62
N VAL A 172 1.99 4.75 -9.36
CA VAL A 172 0.86 5.41 -8.70
C VAL A 172 0.63 6.82 -9.23
N ARG A 173 1.69 7.64 -9.38
CA ARG A 173 1.55 9.01 -9.92
C ARG A 173 0.95 9.00 -11.34
N PRO A 174 1.43 8.16 -12.28
CA PRO A 174 0.74 7.97 -13.56
C PRO A 174 -0.74 7.57 -13.42
N ILE A 175 -1.09 6.63 -12.54
CA ILE A 175 -2.48 6.21 -12.31
C ILE A 175 -3.36 7.40 -11.90
N ILE A 176 -2.93 8.19 -10.91
CA ILE A 176 -3.69 9.36 -10.45
C ILE A 176 -3.85 10.38 -11.58
N ASN A 177 -2.80 10.65 -12.36
CA ASN A 177 -2.86 11.60 -13.47
C ASN A 177 -3.83 11.14 -14.58
N VAL A 178 -3.79 9.85 -14.92
CA VAL A 178 -4.70 9.25 -15.90
C VAL A 178 -6.14 9.29 -15.39
N MET A 179 -6.37 8.98 -14.11
CA MET A 179 -7.67 9.07 -13.47
C MET A 179 -8.23 10.49 -13.58
N LEU A 180 -7.44 11.53 -13.28
CA LEU A 180 -7.89 12.92 -13.42
C LEU A 180 -8.26 13.26 -14.87
N GLY A 181 -7.47 12.80 -15.85
CA GLY A 181 -7.77 12.96 -17.27
C GLY A 181 -9.10 12.31 -17.64
N LYS A 182 -9.28 11.04 -17.27
CA LYS A 182 -10.50 10.28 -17.58
C LYS A 182 -11.75 10.84 -16.91
N LEU A 183 -11.67 11.24 -15.64
CA LEU A 183 -12.80 11.90 -14.97
C LEU A 183 -13.16 13.26 -15.60
N SER A 184 -12.21 13.93 -16.24
CA SER A 184 -12.46 15.18 -16.99
C SER A 184 -13.25 14.95 -18.27
N GLU A 185 -13.08 13.79 -18.92
CA GLU A 185 -13.74 13.46 -20.21
C GLU A 185 -15.25 13.23 -20.04
N ASN A 186 -15.70 12.68 -18.90
CA ASN A 186 -17.10 12.34 -18.69
C ASN A 186 -17.52 12.45 -17.22
N SER A 187 -18.54 13.29 -16.95
CA SER A 187 -19.07 13.54 -15.60
C SER A 187 -19.73 12.32 -14.94
N LYS A 188 -20.07 11.29 -15.73
CA LYS A 188 -20.63 10.03 -15.22
C LYS A 188 -19.58 9.07 -14.70
N TYR A 189 -18.31 9.23 -15.08
CA TYR A 189 -17.25 8.35 -14.61
C TYR A 189 -17.01 8.53 -13.12
N LYS A 190 -16.78 7.40 -12.46
CA LYS A 190 -16.56 7.27 -11.02
C LYS A 190 -15.25 6.56 -10.77
N PHE A 191 -14.59 6.91 -9.68
CA PHE A 191 -13.41 6.21 -9.19
C PHE A 191 -13.36 6.26 -7.66
N VAL A 192 -12.87 5.20 -7.03
CA VAL A 192 -12.60 5.18 -5.59
C VAL A 192 -11.10 5.09 -5.31
N TRP A 193 -10.63 5.82 -4.31
CA TRP A 193 -9.23 5.84 -3.90
C TRP A 193 -9.10 5.57 -2.40
N ALA A 194 -8.19 4.69 -1.99
CA ALA A 194 -8.07 4.26 -0.59
C ALA A 194 -6.81 4.83 0.12
N GLU A 195 -5.65 4.73 -0.51
CA GLU A 195 -4.37 4.89 0.17
C GLU A 195 -3.94 6.37 0.25
N MET A 196 -4.15 7.00 1.42
CA MET A 196 -3.87 8.42 1.62
C MET A 196 -2.39 8.77 1.62
N SER A 197 -1.50 7.82 1.95
CA SER A 197 -0.06 8.01 1.84
C SER A 197 0.32 8.49 0.45
N PHE A 198 -0.04 7.72 -0.57
CA PHE A 198 0.21 8.04 -1.96
C PHE A 198 -0.50 9.30 -2.45
N LEU A 199 -1.77 9.51 -2.05
CA LEU A 199 -2.49 10.72 -2.46
C LEU A 199 -1.86 11.99 -1.86
N SER A 200 -1.37 11.91 -0.61
CA SER A 200 -0.64 12.98 0.05
C SER A 200 0.69 13.27 -0.65
N LEU A 201 1.46 12.23 -0.98
CA LEU A 201 2.71 12.39 -1.73
C LEU A 201 2.45 12.95 -3.14
N TRP A 202 1.40 12.49 -3.81
CA TRP A 202 0.96 13.05 -5.09
C TRP A 202 0.58 14.52 -4.95
N TRP A 203 -0.19 14.88 -3.92
CA TRP A 203 -0.62 16.25 -3.67
C TRP A 203 0.57 17.20 -3.60
N ASN A 204 1.62 16.83 -2.88
CA ASN A 204 2.83 17.63 -2.74
C ASN A 204 3.56 17.87 -4.07
N HIS A 205 3.49 16.93 -5.02
CA HIS A 205 4.12 17.04 -6.33
C HIS A 205 3.20 17.61 -7.42
N ALA A 206 1.89 17.64 -7.19
CA ALA A 206 0.89 18.05 -8.17
C ALA A 206 0.92 19.57 -8.42
N LYS A 207 0.68 19.97 -9.68
CA LYS A 207 0.47 21.38 -10.04
C LYS A 207 -0.86 21.89 -9.50
N ASN A 208 -0.99 23.21 -9.35
CA ASN A 208 -2.23 23.84 -8.85
C ASN A 208 -3.48 23.41 -9.63
N ASP A 209 -3.42 23.41 -10.97
CA ASP A 209 -4.56 23.01 -11.80
C ASP A 209 -5.01 21.56 -11.54
N GLN A 210 -4.05 20.64 -11.32
CA GLN A 210 -4.36 19.24 -11.01
C GLN A 210 -5.00 19.10 -9.61
N ARG A 211 -4.52 19.88 -8.64
CA ARG A 211 -5.09 19.93 -7.29
C ARG A 211 -6.54 20.44 -7.31
N GLU A 212 -6.82 21.46 -8.12
CA GLU A 212 -8.17 21.98 -8.30
C GLU A 212 -9.09 20.99 -9.02
N LEU A 213 -8.57 20.24 -10.02
CA LEU A 213 -9.32 19.14 -10.63
C LEU A 213 -9.65 18.05 -9.61
N LEU A 214 -8.69 17.62 -8.79
CA LEU A 214 -8.94 16.62 -7.74
C LEU A 214 -10.04 17.10 -6.79
N LYS A 215 -9.95 18.33 -6.28
CA LYS A 215 -10.99 18.95 -5.42
C LYS A 215 -12.35 18.99 -6.11
N LYS A 216 -12.40 19.38 -7.39
CA LYS A 216 -13.63 19.38 -8.19
C LYS A 216 -14.26 17.99 -8.24
N PHE A 217 -13.46 16.96 -8.48
CA PHE A 217 -13.95 15.58 -8.58
C PHE A 217 -14.43 15.00 -7.25
N LEU A 218 -13.82 15.40 -6.13
CA LEU A 218 -14.31 15.09 -4.79
C LEU A 218 -15.64 15.80 -4.50
N ASN A 219 -15.75 17.08 -4.88
CA ASN A 219 -16.96 17.88 -4.65
C ASN A 219 -18.14 17.37 -5.47
N ASN A 220 -17.92 17.02 -6.74
CA ASN A 220 -18.97 16.53 -7.63
C ASN A 220 -19.19 15.00 -7.57
N LYS A 221 -18.55 14.32 -6.61
CA LYS A 221 -18.70 12.89 -6.35
C LYS A 221 -18.29 11.99 -7.50
N GLN A 222 -17.39 12.44 -8.38
CA GLN A 222 -16.74 11.56 -9.37
C GLN A 222 -15.59 10.78 -8.75
N LEU A 223 -14.89 11.36 -7.80
CA LEU A 223 -13.88 10.70 -6.99
C LEU A 223 -14.41 10.55 -5.56
N GLU A 224 -14.28 9.36 -4.99
CA GLU A 224 -14.60 9.09 -3.59
C GLU A 224 -13.37 8.52 -2.87
N ILE A 225 -13.11 9.01 -1.66
CA ILE A 225 -12.07 8.45 -0.79
C ILE A 225 -12.73 7.38 0.09
N VAL A 226 -12.30 6.14 -0.07
CA VAL A 226 -12.78 4.98 0.71
C VAL A 226 -11.77 4.66 1.82
N THR A 227 -12.26 4.38 3.02
CA THR A 227 -11.45 4.23 4.25
C THR A 227 -10.70 5.50 4.70
N GLY A 228 -9.88 6.10 3.84
CA GLY A 228 -9.12 7.32 4.13
C GLY A 228 -7.93 7.12 5.07
N GLY A 229 -7.50 5.87 5.28
CA GLY A 229 -6.33 5.54 6.09
C GLY A 229 -5.02 5.88 5.37
N TRP A 230 -3.95 6.05 6.14
CA TRP A 230 -2.59 6.21 5.56
C TRP A 230 -2.21 5.03 4.68
N VAL A 231 -2.57 3.83 5.15
CA VAL A 231 -2.46 2.56 4.43
C VAL A 231 -3.74 1.76 4.69
N SER A 232 -4.07 0.84 3.79
CA SER A 232 -5.02 -0.25 4.05
C SER A 232 -4.23 -1.45 4.55
N LYS A 233 -4.57 -1.97 5.73
CA LYS A 233 -4.09 -3.25 6.27
C LYS A 233 -5.21 -4.27 6.24
#